data_AF-A0A965ZSC3-F1
#
_entry.id   AF-A0A965ZSC3-F1
#
_cell.length_a   1.000
_cell.length_b   1.000
_cell.length_c   1.000
_cell.angle_alpha   90.00
_cell.angle_beta   90.00
_cell.angle_gamma   90.00
#
_symmetry.space_group_name_H-M   'P 1'
#
loop_
_entity.id
_entity.type
_entity.pdbx_description
1 polymer ?
#
loop_
_entity_poly.entity_id
_entity_poly.type
_entity_poly.pdbx_seq_one_letter_code
_entity_poly.pdbx_strand_id
1 'polypeptide(L)' 'FVGDYGMQRVMAPDPGEQREGDRRRYHAVDGNMDLRVEIVDQSCTDSMKGDSFPSRVSVRLNGEEFQGCGRDLDYPW' A
#
# COMPACT_ATOMS: atom_id res chain seq x y z
N PHE A 1 -6.55 -14.89 13.91
CA PHE A 1 -5.46 -14.51 12.99
C PHE A 1 -4.51 -13.61 13.76
N VAL A 2 -3.21 -13.88 13.73
CA VAL A 2 -2.18 -13.00 14.33
C VAL A 2 -1.50 -12.30 13.16
N GLY A 3 -1.58 -10.97 13.09
CA GLY A 3 -0.92 -10.19 12.05
C GLY A 3 0.58 -10.10 12.26
N ASP A 4 1.32 -9.81 11.20
CA ASP A 4 2.78 -9.62 11.25
C ASP A 4 3.19 -8.28 11.93
N TYR A 5 2.27 -7.30 12.02
CA TYR A 5 2.47 -5.98 12.66
C TYR A 5 3.81 -5.29 12.33
N GLY A 6 4.32 -5.48 11.11
CA GLY A 6 5.54 -4.82 10.63
C GLY A 6 6.84 -5.49 11.07
N MET A 7 6.80 -6.77 11.47
CA MET A 7 8.01 -7.57 11.68
C MET A 7 8.78 -7.79 10.36
N GLN A 8 8.07 -7.82 9.23
CA GLN A 8 8.68 -7.84 7.91
C GLN A 8 8.87 -6.43 7.35
N ARG A 9 10.09 -6.15 6.89
CA ARG A 9 10.46 -4.92 6.17
C ARG A 9 10.99 -5.27 4.79
N VAL A 10 10.49 -4.57 3.78
CA VAL A 10 10.89 -4.73 2.38
C VAL A 10 11.34 -3.37 1.86
N MET A 11 12.51 -3.33 1.23
CA MET A 11 13.08 -2.13 0.61
C MET A 11 13.16 -2.37 -0.89
N ALA A 12 12.71 -1.40 -1.69
CA ALA A 12 12.79 -1.44 -3.14
C ALA A 12 13.27 -0.07 -3.66
N PRO A 13 13.88 0.00 -4.86
CA PRO A 13 14.13 1.27 -5.53
C PRO A 13 12.83 2.05 -5.71
N ASP A 14 12.89 3.38 -5.60
CA ASP A 14 11.73 4.24 -5.85
C ASP A 14 11.36 4.18 -7.35
N PRO A 15 10.18 3.62 -7.70
CA PRO A 15 9.76 3.53 -9.10
C PRO A 15 9.15 4.83 -9.63
N GLY A 16 8.98 5.84 -8.78
CA GLY A 16 8.14 7.00 -9.03
C GLY A 16 6.65 6.66 -8.97
N GLU A 17 5.82 7.71 -8.89
CA GLU A 17 4.37 7.59 -8.91
C GLU A 17 3.85 7.46 -10.34
N GLN A 18 3.02 6.43 -10.58
CA GLN A 18 2.23 6.29 -11.80
C GLN A 18 0.77 6.59 -11.47
N ARG A 19 0.23 7.69 -11.98
CA ARG A 19 -1.15 8.11 -11.70
C ARG A 19 -2.07 7.85 -12.89
N GLU A 20 -3.18 7.17 -12.63
CA GLU A 20 -4.25 6.88 -13.57
C GLU A 20 -5.60 7.27 -12.94
N GLY A 21 -6.09 8.49 -13.20
CA GLY A 21 -7.33 8.98 -12.60
C GLY A 21 -7.23 9.11 -11.08
N ASP A 22 -8.11 8.39 -10.37
CA ASP A 22 -8.19 8.27 -8.90
C ASP A 22 -7.27 7.18 -8.32
N ARG A 23 -6.46 6.56 -9.18
CA ARG A 23 -5.55 5.48 -8.82
C ARG A 23 -4.10 5.94 -8.92
N ARG A 24 -3.34 5.62 -7.88
CA ARG A 24 -1.89 5.76 -7.83
C ARG A 24 -1.27 4.37 -7.77
N ARG A 25 -0.24 4.15 -8.57
CA ARG A 25 0.48 2.89 -8.63
C ARG A 25 1.98 3.13 -8.50
N TYR A 26 2.60 2.26 -7.70
CA TYR A 26 4.05 2.13 -7.58
C TYR A 26 4.38 0.69 -7.95
N HIS A 27 5.37 0.49 -8.81
CA HIS A 27 5.76 -0.84 -9.23
C HIS A 27 7.28 -0.92 -9.35
N ALA A 28 7.89 -1.68 -8.46
CA ALA A 28 9.33 -1.91 -8.42
C ALA A 28 9.63 -3.40 -8.59
N VAL A 29 10.62 -3.71 -9.43
CA VAL A 29 11.15 -5.06 -9.62
C VAL A 29 12.64 -5.02 -9.33
N ASP A 30 13.12 -5.91 -8.46
CA ASP A 30 14.54 -6.03 -8.10
C ASP A 30 14.92 -7.49 -7.82
N GLY A 31 15.69 -8.08 -8.74
CA GLY A 31 16.02 -9.50 -8.71
C GLY A 31 14.77 -10.39 -8.74
N ASN A 32 14.56 -11.15 -7.66
CA ASN A 32 13.39 -12.03 -7.50
C ASN A 32 12.20 -11.34 -6.81
N MET A 33 12.31 -10.04 -6.52
CA MET A 33 11.24 -9.26 -5.89
C MET A 33 10.39 -8.54 -6.95
N ASP A 34 9.08 -8.69 -6.88
CA ASP A 34 8.07 -7.90 -7.58
C ASP A 34 7.13 -7.26 -6.55
N LEU A 35 7.28 -5.95 -6.35
CA LEU A 35 6.49 -5.15 -5.42
C LEU A 35 5.58 -4.21 -6.21
N ARG A 36 4.26 -4.35 -6.00
CA ARG A 36 3.26 -3.42 -6.51
C ARG A 36 2.45 -2.84 -5.37
N VAL A 37 2.32 -1.51 -5.36
CA VAL A 37 1.40 -0.80 -4.46
C VAL A 37 0.38 -0.09 -5.33
N GLU A 38 -0.89 -0.32 -5.05
CA GLU A 38 -2.01 0.39 -5.67
C GLU A 38 -2.82 1.09 -4.59
N ILE A 39 -3.02 2.40 -4.76
CA ILE A 39 -3.81 3.23 -3.88
C ILE A 39 -4.98 3.78 -4.70
N VAL A 40 -6.19 3.58 -4.22
CA VAL A 40 -7.41 4.11 -4.83
C VAL A 40 -8.07 5.05 -3.84
N ASP A 41 -8.47 6.23 -4.29
CA ASP A 41 -9.16 7.24 -3.49
C ASP A 41 -10.63 6.85 -3.27
N GLN A 42 -10.80 5.79 -2.46
CA GLN A 42 -12.06 5.19 -2.07
C GLN A 42 -12.11 5.03 -0.56
N SER A 43 -13.24 5.42 0.06
CA SER A 43 -13.47 5.29 1.51
C SER A 43 -13.23 3.85 1.98
N CYS A 44 -12.43 3.70 3.03
CA CYS A 44 -12.03 2.43 3.60
C CYS A 44 -12.21 2.45 5.12
N THR A 45 -12.95 1.48 5.67
CA THR A 45 -13.11 1.32 7.12
C THR A 45 -12.13 0.26 7.62
N ASP A 46 -11.25 0.64 8.54
CA ASP A 46 -10.34 -0.29 9.22
C ASP A 46 -11.15 -1.29 10.04
N SER A 47 -11.03 -2.58 9.73
CA SER A 47 -11.77 -3.64 10.41
C SER A 47 -11.30 -3.89 11.84
N MET A 48 -10.11 -3.42 12.22
CA MET A 48 -9.56 -3.61 13.57
C MET A 48 -10.04 -2.55 14.55
N LYS A 49 -10.16 -1.29 14.10
CA LYS A 49 -10.52 -0.14 14.95
C LYS A 49 -11.87 0.51 14.61
N GLY A 50 -12.39 0.28 13.41
CA GLY A 50 -13.59 0.93 12.90
C GLY A 50 -13.35 2.34 12.31
N ASP A 51 -12.11 2.82 12.29
CA ASP A 51 -11.76 4.14 11.77
C ASP A 51 -11.95 4.21 10.25
N SER A 52 -12.39 5.37 9.75
CA SER A 52 -12.56 5.62 8.32
C SER A 52 -11.36 6.36 7.74
N PHE A 53 -10.91 5.91 6.58
CA PHE A 53 -9.79 6.45 5.83
C PHE A 53 -10.23 6.79 4.39
N PRO A 54 -9.61 7.80 3.77
CA PRO A 54 -9.99 8.26 2.43
C PRO A 54 -9.57 7.31 1.30
N SER A 55 -8.64 6.38 1.56
CA SER A 55 -8.06 5.55 0.51
C SER A 55 -8.03 4.07 0.90
N ARG A 56 -8.20 3.22 -0.12
CA ARG A 56 -7.95 1.77 -0.07
C ARG A 56 -6.59 1.49 -0.68
N VAL A 57 -5.78 0.69 0.01
CA VAL A 57 -4.43 0.32 -0.39
C VAL A 57 -4.37 -1.19 -0.63
N SER A 58 -3.82 -1.60 -1.77
CA SER A 58 -3.43 -2.98 -2.04
C SER A 58 -1.92 -3.02 -2.26
N VAL A 59 -1.25 -3.94 -1.56
CA VAL A 59 0.17 -4.24 -1.73
C VAL A 59 0.27 -5.66 -2.23
N ARG A 60 0.94 -5.87 -3.36
CA ARG A 60 1.33 -7.19 -3.85
C ARG A 60 2.83 -7.34 -3.77
N LEU A 61 3.29 -8.38 -3.08
CA LEU A 61 4.70 -8.73 -2.96
C LEU A 61 4.87 -10.18 -3.42
N ASN A 62 5.58 -10.39 -4.52
CA ASN A 62 5.88 -11.72 -5.07
C ASN A 62 4.62 -12.61 -5.26
N GLY A 63 3.48 -11.99 -5.61
CA GLY A 63 2.20 -12.68 -5.81
C GLY A 63 1.33 -12.80 -4.56
N GLU A 64 1.85 -12.51 -3.36
CA GLU A 64 1.05 -12.39 -2.14
C GLU A 64 0.39 -11.01 -2.08
N GLU A 65 -0.89 -10.95 -1.72
CA GLU A 65 -1.68 -9.72 -1.68
C GLU A 65 -2.08 -9.34 -0.25
N PHE A 66 -1.83 -8.09 0.11
CA PHE A 66 -2.21 -7.46 1.36
C PHE A 66 -3.12 -6.27 1.07
N GLN A 67 -4.17 -6.11 1.86
CA GLN A 67 -5.14 -5.03 1.69
C GLN A 67 -5.30 -4.25 2.99
N GLY A 68 -5.47 -2.94 2.86
CA GLY A 68 -5.62 -2.05 4.01
C GLY A 68 -6.23 -0.71 3.64
N CYS A 69 -6.34 0.14 4.65
CA CYS A 69 -6.82 1.50 4.55
C CYS A 69 -5.65 2.48 4.72
N GLY A 70 -5.69 3.64 4.06
CA GLY A 70 -4.59 4.60 4.06
C GLY A 70 -5.05 6.04 3.92
N ARG A 71 -4.14 6.96 4.30
CA ARG A 71 -4.25 8.40 4.06
C ARG A 71 -2.89 8.92 3.61
N ASP A 72 -2.90 10.02 2.88
CA ASP A 72 -1.66 10.70 2.53
C ASP A 72 -1.02 11.29 3.80
N LEU A 73 0.31 11.30 3.82
CA LEU A 73 1.10 11.88 4.90
C LEU A 73 1.62 13.23 4.42
N ASP A 74 1.08 14.30 5.00
CA ASP A 74 1.63 15.64 4.80
C ASP A 74 2.95 15.79 5.58
N TYR A 75 3.93 16.46 4.98
CA TYR A 75 5.18 16.81 5.67
C TYR A 75 4.93 17.89 6.74
N PRO A 76 5.64 17.90 7.88
CA PRO A 76 6.63 16.93 8.35
C PRO A 76 5.93 15.82 9.13
N TRP A 77 6.10 14.59 8.68
CA TRP A 77 5.60 13.39 9.36
C TRP A 77 6.39 13.08 10.64
#